data_AF-A0A0F9XSN3-F1
#
_entry.id   AF-A0A0F9XSN3-F1
#
_cell.length_a   1.000
_cell.length_b   1.000
_cell.length_c   1.000
_cell.angle_alpha   90.00
_cell.angle_beta   90.00
_cell.angle_gamma   90.00
#
_symmetry.space_group_name_H-M   'P 1'
#
loop_
_entity.id
_entity.type
_entity.pdbx_description
1 polymer ?
#
loop_
_entity_poly.entity_id
_entity_poly.type
_entity_poly.pdbx_seq_one_letter_code
_entity_poly.pdbx_strand_id
1 'polypeptide(L)'
;MTPYFFGYGSLVNRNTHAYPDARPAQLHGWHRLWVRIAGASHVFLSVLPEKDTVIDGLIAAVPGADWVALDTRETNYNRIGSNGAVVHDIIPAPDMAHYSVPTDTHVTSGDHTILLSYIDVVVQGFLREYGVDGVQRFFDTTRGWDTPILNDRAAPKYPRAQALTVQETALVDDNLTRLSAQVQ
;
A
#
# COMPACT_ATOMS: atom_id res chain seq x y z
N MET A 1 5.49 18.98 17.54
CA MET A 1 6.26 18.43 16.41
C MET A 1 5.26 17.97 15.36
N THR A 2 5.57 18.11 14.07
CA THR A 2 4.67 17.65 13.00
C THR A 2 4.65 16.12 12.96
N PRO A 3 3.47 15.46 13.07
CA PRO A 3 3.41 14.01 13.00
C PRO A 3 3.51 13.53 11.54
N TYR A 4 3.75 12.23 11.36
CA TYR A 4 3.91 11.60 10.05
C TYR A 4 2.95 10.42 9.92
N PHE A 5 2.56 10.07 8.70
CA PHE A 5 2.01 8.74 8.43
C PHE A 5 3.06 7.83 7.81
N PHE A 6 2.87 6.51 7.90
CA PHE A 6 3.56 5.50 7.12
C PHE A 6 2.57 4.82 6.16
N GLY A 7 2.88 4.88 4.86
CA GLY A 7 2.12 4.24 3.79
C GLY A 7 2.88 3.04 3.22
N TYR A 8 2.17 1.95 2.94
CA TYR A 8 2.74 0.70 2.37
C TYR A 8 2.06 0.24 1.07
N GLY A 9 1.11 1.05 0.57
CA GLY A 9 0.35 0.84 -0.65
C GLY A 9 0.40 2.08 -1.54
N SER A 10 -0.76 2.56 -2.00
CA SER A 10 -0.82 3.74 -2.90
C SER A 10 -0.13 4.99 -2.36
N LEU A 11 -0.10 5.15 -1.03
CA LEU A 11 0.59 6.26 -0.35
C LEU A 11 2.11 6.25 -0.56
N VAL A 12 2.72 5.16 -1.06
CA VAL A 12 4.12 5.17 -1.49
C VAL A 12 4.30 5.97 -2.77
N ASN A 13 3.27 6.02 -3.63
CA ASN A 13 3.31 6.81 -4.84
C ASN A 13 2.92 8.26 -4.55
N ARG A 14 3.92 9.14 -4.52
CA ARG A 14 3.76 10.58 -4.26
C ARG A 14 2.79 11.27 -5.22
N ASN A 15 2.53 10.73 -6.41
CA ASN A 15 1.53 11.30 -7.33
C ASN A 15 0.09 11.11 -6.84
N THR A 16 -0.14 10.34 -5.77
CA THR A 16 -1.48 10.10 -5.23
C THR A 16 -1.85 11.05 -4.08
N HIS A 17 -0.95 11.95 -3.67
CA HIS A 17 -1.17 12.91 -2.58
C HIS A 17 -0.25 14.13 -2.67
N ALA A 18 -0.46 15.12 -1.79
CA ALA A 18 0.37 16.32 -1.70
C ALA A 18 1.09 16.48 -0.35
N TYR A 19 1.12 15.43 0.49
CA TYR A 19 1.82 15.47 1.78
C TYR A 19 3.33 15.74 1.59
N PRO A 20 3.89 16.74 2.30
CA PRO A 20 5.29 17.14 2.14
C PRO A 20 6.23 16.22 2.93
N ASP A 21 7.53 16.43 2.71
CA ASP A 21 8.60 15.73 3.43
C ASP A 21 8.52 14.20 3.33
N ALA A 22 8.11 13.74 2.14
CA ALA A 22 8.02 12.33 1.80
C ALA A 22 9.41 11.70 1.70
N ARG A 23 9.62 10.56 2.36
CA ARG A 23 10.87 9.79 2.31
C ARG A 23 10.64 8.27 2.47
N PRO A 24 11.51 7.44 1.88
CA PRO A 24 11.54 6.00 2.12
C PRO A 24 11.66 5.67 3.61
N ALA A 25 10.97 4.63 4.05
CA ALA A 25 11.01 4.12 5.42
C ALA A 25 10.59 2.64 5.44
N GLN A 26 10.86 1.96 6.56
CA GLN A 26 10.47 0.56 6.74
C GLN A 26 9.59 0.39 7.98
N LEU A 27 8.60 -0.51 7.92
CA LEU A 27 7.75 -0.85 9.06
C LEU A 27 8.07 -2.27 9.53
N HIS A 28 8.46 -2.38 10.80
CA HIS A 28 8.90 -3.62 11.45
C HIS A 28 7.76 -4.25 12.26
N GLY A 29 7.65 -5.58 12.24
CA GLY A 29 6.64 -6.31 13.00
C GLY A 29 5.27 -6.33 12.34
N TRP A 30 5.19 -6.00 11.05
CA TRP A 30 3.96 -5.97 10.26
C TRP A 30 4.22 -6.59 8.89
N HIS A 31 3.33 -7.48 8.45
CA HIS A 31 3.36 -8.04 7.11
C HIS A 31 2.22 -7.46 6.27
N ARG A 32 2.44 -7.39 4.96
CA ARG A 32 1.46 -6.86 4.01
C ARG A 32 0.68 -7.98 3.34
N LEU A 33 -0.61 -7.78 3.14
CA LEU A 33 -1.49 -8.77 2.52
C LEU A 33 -2.71 -8.15 1.83
N TRP A 34 -3.24 -8.88 0.86
CA TRP A 34 -4.52 -8.60 0.24
C TRP A 34 -5.68 -9.16 1.09
N VAL A 35 -6.64 -8.31 1.48
CA VAL A 35 -7.79 -8.66 2.33
C VAL A 35 -9.12 -8.36 1.67
N ARG A 36 -10.05 -9.31 1.78
CA ARG A 36 -11.44 -9.14 1.37
C ARG A 36 -12.22 -8.58 2.56
N ILE A 37 -13.10 -7.62 2.28
CA ILE A 37 -13.96 -6.98 3.29
C ILE A 37 -15.41 -7.25 2.91
N ALA A 38 -16.24 -7.62 3.89
CA ALA A 38 -17.67 -7.80 3.66
C ALA A 38 -18.31 -6.52 3.08
N GLY A 39 -19.08 -6.66 1.99
CA GLY A 39 -19.82 -5.55 1.37
C GLY A 39 -19.02 -4.71 0.36
N ALA A 40 -17.72 -4.97 0.19
CA ALA A 40 -16.94 -4.40 -0.90
C ALA A 40 -17.01 -5.27 -2.16
N SER A 41 -16.74 -4.67 -3.33
CA SER A 41 -16.61 -5.41 -4.60
C SER A 41 -15.16 -5.74 -4.97
N HIS A 42 -14.20 -5.11 -4.29
CA HIS A 42 -12.77 -5.28 -4.55
C HIS A 42 -12.01 -5.55 -3.25
N VAL A 43 -10.78 -6.04 -3.41
CA VAL A 43 -9.85 -6.38 -2.34
C VAL A 43 -9.01 -5.17 -1.97
N PHE A 44 -8.62 -5.10 -0.70
CA PHE A 44 -7.81 -4.02 -0.13
C PHE A 44 -6.42 -4.54 0.21
N LEU A 45 -5.42 -3.65 0.19
CA LEU A 45 -4.08 -3.96 0.67
C LEU A 45 -4.01 -3.49 2.12
N SER A 46 -3.77 -4.41 3.04
CA SER A 46 -3.65 -4.13 4.47
C SER A 46 -2.28 -4.54 4.98
N VAL A 47 -2.04 -4.24 6.26
CA VAL A 47 -1.01 -4.88 7.07
C VAL A 47 -1.65 -5.61 8.25
N LEU A 48 -0.95 -6.59 8.81
CA LEU A 48 -1.31 -7.24 10.08
C LEU A 48 -0.05 -7.44 10.93
N PRO A 49 -0.17 -7.47 12.27
CA PRO A 49 0.98 -7.73 13.13
C PRO A 49 1.58 -9.11 12.83
N GLU A 50 2.87 -9.15 12.59
CA GLU A 50 3.64 -10.39 12.50
C GLU A 50 5.08 -10.12 12.91
N LYS A 51 5.48 -10.74 14.02
CA LYS A 51 6.82 -10.58 14.56
C LYS A 51 7.87 -10.97 13.50
N ASP A 52 9.01 -10.29 13.52
CA ASP A 52 10.18 -10.58 12.69
C ASP A 52 9.98 -10.34 11.18
N THR A 53 8.92 -9.60 10.80
CA THR A 53 8.70 -9.13 9.42
C THR A 53 9.08 -7.67 9.25
N VAL A 54 9.44 -7.29 8.02
CA VAL A 54 9.74 -5.91 7.62
C VAL A 54 9.13 -5.67 6.25
N ILE A 55 8.46 -4.52 6.08
CA ILE A 55 7.98 -4.07 4.77
C ILE A 55 8.50 -2.67 4.46
N ASP A 56 8.81 -2.46 3.19
CA ASP A 56 9.15 -1.14 2.64
C ASP A 56 7.87 -0.29 2.49
N GLY A 57 8.01 1.02 2.70
CA GLY A 57 6.93 1.99 2.54
C GLY A 57 7.45 3.42 2.40
N LEU A 58 6.60 4.40 2.70
CA LEU A 58 6.94 5.81 2.63
C LEU A 58 6.36 6.51 3.85
N ILE A 59 7.14 7.37 4.50
CA ILE A 59 6.59 8.33 5.45
C ILE A 59 6.43 9.70 4.80
N ALA A 60 5.42 10.46 5.20
CA ALA A 60 5.29 11.87 4.87
C ALA A 60 4.62 12.65 6.01
N ALA A 61 4.95 13.93 6.11
CA ALA A 61 4.49 14.79 7.18
C ALA A 61 2.98 15.09 7.04
N VAL A 62 2.31 15.26 8.17
CA VAL A 62 0.90 15.68 8.28
C VAL A 62 0.87 17.10 8.88
N PRO A 63 0.91 18.16 8.04
CA PRO A 63 0.97 19.53 8.52
C PRO A 63 -0.21 19.88 9.42
N GLY A 64 0.06 20.62 10.50
CA GLY A 64 -0.96 21.01 11.47
C GLY A 64 -1.59 19.84 12.24
N ALA A 65 -1.07 18.61 12.09
CA ALA A 65 -1.71 17.39 12.55
C ALA A 65 -3.15 17.23 12.02
N ASP A 66 -3.42 17.75 10.81
CA ASP A 66 -4.71 17.59 10.15
C ASP A 66 -4.88 16.19 9.56
N TRP A 67 -5.30 15.28 10.43
CA TRP A 67 -5.56 13.90 10.07
C TRP A 67 -6.90 13.70 9.36
N VAL A 68 -7.81 14.66 9.42
CA VAL A 68 -9.19 14.49 8.94
C VAL A 68 -9.22 14.13 7.46
N ALA A 69 -8.38 14.80 6.65
CA ALA A 69 -8.26 14.51 5.23
C ALA A 69 -7.72 13.10 4.96
N LEU A 70 -6.76 12.62 5.77
CA LEU A 70 -6.17 11.29 5.59
C LEU A 70 -7.14 10.19 6.05
N ASP A 71 -7.83 10.39 7.17
CA ASP A 71 -8.85 9.47 7.68
C ASP A 71 -10.03 9.35 6.70
N THR A 72 -10.44 10.47 6.08
CA THR A 72 -11.47 10.46 5.02
C THR A 72 -11.00 9.69 3.79
N ARG A 73 -9.71 9.80 3.44
CA ARG A 73 -9.15 9.00 2.34
C ARG A 73 -9.10 7.51 2.67
N GLU A 74 -8.80 7.17 3.93
CA GLU A 74 -8.57 5.82 4.42
C GLU A 74 -9.78 5.29 5.23
N THR A 75 -11.02 5.65 4.88
CA THR A 75 -12.25 5.39 5.68
C THR A 75 -12.48 3.91 6.04
N ASN A 76 -11.97 2.97 5.25
CA ASN A 76 -12.08 1.53 5.53
C ASN A 76 -10.96 0.97 6.41
N TYR A 77 -10.11 1.84 6.97
CA TYR A 77 -8.95 1.47 7.77
C TYR A 77 -9.00 2.15 9.15
N ASN A 78 -8.45 1.45 10.14
CA ASN A 78 -8.12 2.03 11.44
C ASN A 78 -6.75 2.71 11.39
N ARG A 79 -6.66 3.93 11.92
CA ARG A 79 -5.37 4.58 12.18
C ARG A 79 -4.74 3.99 13.44
N ILE A 80 -3.53 3.43 13.30
CA ILE A 80 -2.77 2.77 14.36
C ILE A 80 -1.50 3.58 14.63
N GLY A 81 -1.24 3.88 15.89
CA GLY A 81 0.05 4.46 16.31
C GLY A 81 1.18 3.47 16.05
N SER A 82 2.22 3.90 15.34
CA SER A 82 3.31 3.01 14.95
C SER A 82 4.24 2.68 16.11
N ASN A 83 4.22 3.44 17.21
CA ASN A 83 4.91 3.13 18.48
C ASN A 83 6.39 2.72 18.31
N GLY A 84 7.13 3.41 17.44
CA GLY A 84 8.54 3.13 17.16
C GLY A 84 8.81 1.97 16.18
N ALA A 85 7.77 1.37 15.59
CA ALA A 85 7.91 0.30 14.60
C ALA A 85 8.42 0.78 13.23
N VAL A 86 8.36 2.09 12.95
CA VAL A 86 8.85 2.68 11.70
C VAL A 86 10.32 3.05 11.85
N VAL A 87 11.17 2.52 10.99
CA VAL A 87 12.58 2.87 10.89
C VAL A 87 12.77 3.99 9.87
N HIS A 88 13.37 5.09 10.31
CA HIS A 88 13.54 6.33 9.55
C HIS A 88 14.72 7.16 10.09
N ASP A 89 15.06 8.26 9.41
CA ASP A 89 16.20 9.13 9.72
C ASP A 89 15.84 10.47 10.42
N ILE A 90 14.55 10.74 10.67
CA ILE A 90 14.08 11.97 11.34
C ILE A 90 14.52 12.05 12.80
N ILE A 91 15.18 13.16 13.17
CA ILE A 91 15.63 13.44 14.55
C ILE A 91 15.14 14.85 14.99
N PRO A 92 14.47 14.99 16.15
CA PRO A 92 13.95 13.91 17.00
C PRO A 92 12.85 13.12 16.28
N ALA A 93 12.64 11.86 16.68
CA ALA A 93 11.63 10.99 16.06
C ALA A 93 10.22 11.55 16.31
N PRO A 94 9.41 11.81 15.26
CA PRO A 94 8.04 12.27 15.41
C PRO A 94 7.09 11.13 15.71
N ASP A 95 5.90 11.47 16.21
CA ASP A 95 4.79 10.52 16.28
C ASP A 95 4.40 10.09 14.86
N MET A 96 4.20 8.78 14.69
CA MET A 96 3.83 8.20 13.40
C MET A 96 2.61 7.30 13.51
N ALA A 97 1.79 7.29 12.46
CA ALA A 97 0.67 6.36 12.35
C ALA A 97 0.66 5.62 11.00
N HIS A 98 0.14 4.41 10.98
CA HIS A 98 -0.16 3.68 9.75
C HIS A 98 -1.62 3.22 9.79
N TYR A 99 -2.16 2.83 8.64
CA TYR A 99 -3.55 2.42 8.50
C TYR A 99 -3.64 0.90 8.34
N SER A 100 -4.63 0.25 8.92
CA SER A 100 -4.88 -1.19 8.72
C SER A 100 -6.37 -1.45 8.60
N VAL A 101 -6.77 -2.32 7.67
CA VAL A 101 -8.15 -2.77 7.58
C VAL A 101 -8.50 -3.52 8.89
N PRO A 102 -9.62 -3.20 9.55
CA PRO A 102 -10.03 -3.88 10.78
C PRO A 102 -10.27 -5.39 10.53
N THR A 103 -9.64 -6.25 11.34
CA THR A 103 -9.66 -7.71 11.15
C THR A 103 -11.04 -8.34 11.27
N ASP A 104 -11.92 -7.74 12.07
CA ASP A 104 -13.31 -8.14 12.26
C ASP A 104 -14.19 -7.92 11.02
N THR A 105 -13.71 -7.14 10.05
CA THR A 105 -14.39 -6.91 8.76
C THR A 105 -13.94 -7.89 7.67
N HIS A 106 -12.91 -8.70 7.93
CA HIS A 106 -12.33 -9.60 6.94
C HIS A 106 -13.25 -10.78 6.62
N VAL A 107 -13.30 -11.16 5.35
CA VAL A 107 -13.98 -12.38 4.88
C VAL A 107 -13.02 -13.29 4.14
N THR A 108 -13.25 -14.60 4.21
CA THR A 108 -12.35 -15.62 3.62
C THR A 108 -12.81 -16.10 2.24
N SER A 109 -14.01 -15.75 1.80
CA SER A 109 -14.59 -16.17 0.53
C SER A 109 -15.34 -15.03 -0.18
N GLY A 110 -15.72 -15.27 -1.44
CA GLY A 110 -16.45 -14.34 -2.30
C GLY A 110 -15.66 -13.89 -3.51
N ASP A 111 -16.36 -13.30 -4.48
CA ASP A 111 -15.86 -13.00 -5.83
C ASP A 111 -15.06 -11.69 -5.95
N HIS A 112 -14.49 -11.24 -4.83
CA HIS A 112 -13.73 -10.00 -4.76
C HIS A 112 -12.45 -10.12 -5.60
N THR A 113 -12.11 -9.04 -6.32
CA THR A 113 -10.90 -8.98 -7.14
C THR A 113 -9.96 -7.88 -6.66
N ILE A 114 -8.65 -8.08 -6.85
CA ILE A 114 -7.68 -6.99 -6.75
C ILE A 114 -7.77 -6.17 -8.05
N LEU A 115 -7.82 -4.85 -7.95
CA LEU A 115 -7.81 -4.00 -9.14
C LEU A 115 -6.39 -3.91 -9.70
N LEU A 116 -6.20 -4.24 -10.98
CA LEU A 116 -4.89 -4.11 -11.63
C LEU A 116 -4.42 -2.65 -11.64
N SER A 117 -5.34 -1.70 -11.86
CA SER A 117 -5.06 -0.27 -11.75
C SER A 117 -4.59 0.17 -10.37
N TYR A 118 -4.93 -0.57 -9.31
CA TYR A 118 -4.38 -0.32 -7.97
C TYR A 118 -2.97 -0.86 -7.82
N ILE A 119 -2.71 -2.08 -8.30
CA ILE A 119 -1.35 -2.66 -8.32
C ILE A 119 -0.41 -1.76 -9.11
N ASP A 120 -0.84 -1.29 -10.28
CA ASP A 120 -0.09 -0.37 -11.14
C ASP A 120 0.38 0.88 -10.38
N VAL A 121 -0.53 1.52 -9.62
CA VAL A 121 -0.20 2.70 -8.80
C VAL A 121 0.83 2.38 -7.72
N VAL A 122 0.66 1.25 -7.05
CA VAL A 122 1.55 0.83 -5.96
C VAL A 122 2.94 0.54 -6.50
N VAL A 123 3.04 -0.31 -7.54
CA VAL A 123 4.30 -0.68 -8.18
C VAL A 123 5.03 0.53 -8.73
N GLN A 124 4.32 1.47 -9.35
CA GLN A 124 4.90 2.71 -9.82
C GLN A 124 5.52 3.55 -8.68
N GLY A 125 4.89 3.57 -7.50
CA GLY A 125 5.45 4.19 -6.30
C GLY A 125 6.72 3.47 -5.84
N PHE A 126 6.67 2.14 -5.68
CA PHE A 126 7.82 1.35 -5.25
C PHE A 126 9.00 1.45 -6.24
N LEU A 127 8.74 1.49 -7.54
CA LEU A 127 9.78 1.68 -8.55
C LEU A 127 10.51 3.02 -8.37
N ARG A 128 9.77 4.10 -8.09
CA ARG A 128 10.36 5.44 -7.91
C ARG A 128 11.15 5.56 -6.62
N GLU A 129 10.63 5.02 -5.52
CA GLU A 129 11.24 5.19 -4.20
C GLU A 129 12.35 4.17 -3.92
N TYR A 130 12.27 2.98 -4.52
CA TYR A 130 13.14 1.84 -4.19
C TYR A 130 13.73 1.10 -5.40
N GLY A 131 13.43 1.53 -6.62
CA GLY A 131 13.90 0.86 -7.84
C GLY A 131 13.25 -0.52 -8.06
N VAL A 132 13.80 -1.26 -9.02
CA VAL A 132 13.30 -2.59 -9.41
C VAL A 132 13.36 -3.58 -8.24
N ASP A 133 14.44 -3.55 -7.44
CA ASP A 133 14.58 -4.41 -6.27
C ASP A 133 13.47 -4.15 -5.24
N GLY A 134 13.05 -2.89 -5.09
CA GLY A 134 11.92 -2.53 -4.24
C GLY A 134 10.58 -3.06 -4.73
N VAL A 135 10.37 -3.04 -6.05
CA VAL A 135 9.19 -3.68 -6.66
C VAL A 135 9.21 -5.18 -6.41
N GLN A 136 10.35 -5.84 -6.58
CA GLN A 136 10.45 -7.27 -6.30
C GLN A 136 10.15 -7.58 -4.83
N ARG A 137 10.76 -6.83 -3.89
CA ARG A 137 10.44 -6.95 -2.46
C ARG A 137 8.96 -6.67 -2.16
N PHE A 138 8.34 -5.73 -2.88
CA PHE A 138 6.90 -5.47 -2.75
C PHE A 138 6.09 -6.75 -3.00
N PHE A 139 6.32 -7.40 -4.13
CA PHE A 139 5.64 -8.64 -4.49
C PHE A 139 5.96 -9.78 -3.53
N ASP A 140 7.24 -9.99 -3.20
CA ASP A 140 7.71 -11.13 -2.40
C ASP A 140 7.25 -11.08 -0.94
N THR A 141 7.07 -9.87 -0.38
CA THR A 141 6.60 -9.67 1.01
C THR A 141 5.08 -9.53 1.13
N THR A 142 4.36 -9.44 0.01
CA THR A 142 2.90 -9.32 0.01
C THR A 142 2.25 -10.68 -0.11
N ARG A 143 1.32 -10.99 0.78
CA ARG A 143 0.53 -12.24 0.74
C ARG A 143 -0.83 -12.04 0.08
N GLY A 144 -1.48 -13.14 -0.30
CA GLY A 144 -2.85 -13.13 -0.84
C GLY A 144 -2.94 -12.98 -2.37
N TRP A 145 -1.85 -13.24 -3.10
CA TRP A 145 -1.78 -13.20 -4.57
C TRP A 145 -2.57 -14.31 -5.28
N ASP A 146 -3.09 -15.29 -4.53
CA ASP A 146 -4.08 -16.28 -4.98
C ASP A 146 -5.45 -15.66 -5.28
N THR A 147 -5.67 -14.41 -4.87
CA THR A 147 -6.86 -13.63 -5.20
C THR A 147 -6.88 -13.24 -6.68
N PRO A 148 -8.00 -13.44 -7.41
CA PRO A 148 -8.12 -13.00 -8.79
C PRO A 148 -7.92 -11.48 -8.94
N ILE A 149 -7.28 -11.09 -10.03
CA ILE A 149 -6.96 -9.71 -10.37
C ILE A 149 -7.83 -9.30 -11.55
N LEU A 150 -8.63 -8.25 -11.38
CA LEU A 150 -9.41 -7.67 -12.46
C LEU A 150 -8.52 -6.73 -13.28
N ASN A 151 -8.36 -7.03 -14.57
CA ASN A 151 -7.73 -6.12 -15.53
C ASN A 151 -8.68 -4.98 -15.88
N ASP A 152 -8.66 -3.93 -15.06
CA ASP A 152 -9.42 -2.71 -15.25
C ASP A 152 -8.64 -1.59 -15.94
N ARG A 153 -7.48 -1.88 -16.56
CA ARG A 153 -6.61 -0.84 -17.16
C ARG A 153 -7.29 0.01 -18.24
N ALA A 154 -8.21 -0.57 -19.00
CA ALA A 154 -8.95 0.16 -20.03
C ALA A 154 -9.98 1.16 -19.46
N ALA A 155 -10.45 0.92 -18.24
CA ALA A 155 -11.39 1.79 -17.52
C ALA A 155 -11.12 1.69 -16.00
N PRO A 156 -10.03 2.35 -15.52
CA PRO A 156 -9.55 2.16 -14.16
C PRO A 156 -10.62 2.45 -13.11
N LYS A 157 -10.85 1.48 -12.21
CA LYS A 157 -11.79 1.63 -11.09
C LYS A 157 -11.11 2.25 -9.87
N TYR A 158 -9.79 2.15 -9.75
CA TYR A 158 -9.07 2.76 -8.65
C TYR A 158 -9.11 4.31 -8.78
N PRO A 159 -9.64 5.06 -7.79
CA PRO A 159 -9.89 6.51 -7.95
C PRO A 159 -8.64 7.36 -8.18
N ARG A 160 -7.45 6.83 -7.89
CA ARG A 160 -6.16 7.52 -8.04
C ARG A 160 -5.24 6.81 -9.03
N ALA A 161 -5.81 6.06 -9.98
CA ALA A 161 -5.08 5.40 -11.04
C ALA A 161 -4.10 6.37 -11.72
N GLN A 162 -2.91 5.86 -12.07
CA GLN A 162 -1.86 6.64 -12.72
C GLN A 162 -1.65 6.09 -14.13
N ALA A 163 -1.21 6.95 -15.05
CA ALA A 163 -0.69 6.49 -16.33
C ALA A 163 0.67 5.84 -16.11
N LEU A 164 0.87 4.65 -16.69
CA LEU A 164 2.13 3.93 -16.67
C LEU A 164 2.84 4.05 -18.03
N THR A 165 4.16 4.08 -17.98
CA THR A 165 4.99 3.84 -19.17
C THR A 165 4.93 2.36 -19.57
N VAL A 166 5.32 2.04 -20.81
CA VAL A 166 5.39 0.64 -21.28
C VAL A 166 6.29 -0.21 -20.37
N GLN A 167 7.40 0.37 -19.88
CA GLN A 167 8.34 -0.29 -18.98
C GLN A 167 7.74 -0.54 -17.59
N GLU A 168 7.01 0.43 -17.04
CA GLU A 168 6.30 0.28 -15.77
C GLU A 168 5.22 -0.81 -15.88
N THR A 169 4.45 -0.81 -16.96
CA THR A 169 3.42 -1.84 -17.23
C THR A 169 4.04 -3.23 -17.35
N ALA A 170 5.12 -3.37 -18.12
CA ALA A 170 5.82 -4.65 -18.25
C ALA A 170 6.35 -5.16 -16.91
N LEU A 171 6.89 -4.27 -16.06
CA LEU A 171 7.40 -4.65 -14.74
C LEU A 171 6.29 -5.19 -13.82
N VAL A 172 5.07 -4.65 -13.89
CA VAL A 172 3.92 -5.19 -13.18
C VAL A 172 3.57 -6.58 -13.73
N ASP A 173 3.42 -6.69 -15.04
CA ASP A 173 2.96 -7.92 -15.71
C ASP A 173 3.95 -9.08 -15.53
N ASP A 174 5.26 -8.79 -15.58
CA ASP A 174 6.32 -9.77 -15.36
C ASP A 174 6.29 -10.33 -13.92
N ASN A 175 6.06 -9.47 -12.92
CA ASN A 175 5.96 -9.91 -11.53
C ASN A 175 4.68 -10.70 -11.26
N LEU A 176 3.55 -10.30 -11.85
CA LEU A 176 2.29 -11.06 -11.75
C LEU A 176 2.43 -12.43 -12.41
N THR A 177 3.08 -12.49 -13.58
CA THR A 177 3.39 -13.74 -14.29
C THR A 177 4.31 -14.63 -13.45
N ARG A 178 5.38 -14.08 -12.86
CA ARG A 178 6.30 -14.79 -11.97
C ARG A 178 5.58 -15.46 -10.78
N LEU A 179 4.56 -14.81 -10.24
CA LEU A 179 3.73 -15.33 -9.15
C LEU A 179 2.62 -16.27 -9.62
N SER A 180 2.45 -16.48 -10.93
CA SER A 180 1.31 -17.20 -11.52
C SER A 180 -0.05 -16.61 -11.08
N ALA A 181 -0.09 -15.28 -10.90
CA ALA A 181 -1.29 -14.58 -10.46
C ALA A 181 -2.39 -14.65 -11.53
N GLN A 182 -3.64 -14.76 -11.10
CA GLN A 182 -4.79 -14.94 -11.98
C GLN A 182 -5.34 -13.59 -12.44
N VAL A 183 -4.85 -13.08 -13.57
CA VAL A 183 -5.36 -11.84 -14.19
C VAL A 183 -6.53 -12.17 -15.13
N GLN A 184 -7.66 -11.50 -14.94
CA GLN A 184 -8.93 -11.71 -15.64
C GLN A 184 -9.39 -10.46 -16.38
#